data_AF-A0A8H5Z9R8-F1
#
_entry.id   AF-A0A8H5Z9R8-F1
#
_cell.length_a   1.000
_cell.length_b   1.000
_cell.length_c   1.000
_cell.angle_alpha   90.00
_cell.angle_beta   90.00
_cell.angle_gamma   90.00
#
_symmetry.space_group_name_H-M   'P 1'
#
loop_
_entity.id
_entity.type
_entity.pdbx_description
1 polymer ?
#
loop_
_entity_poly.entity_id
_entity_poly.type
_entity_poly.pdbx_seq_one_letter_code
_entity_poly.pdbx_strand_id
1 'polypeptide(L)'
;MEKCYLYRLPNELLLHLFAPMPTLDLLPLTTISRRIYSLILRILHNRLVAAAELNSHSVLLECFHPSAKLTEPPYFCTYRGTDGLKLYHDIDPSEKNVGRLGEMYRMYSRYRPHRRDLEASGRRVKPRPGDVPGSRTFPGTVQDPYDGESVKQMLSLEAHELFTQLIAQTNLVKMGSRNLFTNFVEVEEGVLRVWREWLKDVSARCIADNRIASNEAVEEVGKGKGVVREIVEEKANLEDPSILWVSPRKDSGIRFHARERKLRKNLPILISADEDEDMPVTYEIEFDELLIRTSHLLLMLEKSMLQEDNSSGKAVVFGSFG
;
A
#
# COMPACT_ATOMS: atom_id res chain seq x y z
N MET A 1 7.36 -38.13 37.66
CA MET A 1 7.39 -37.62 36.28
C MET A 1 5.96 -37.61 35.75
N GLU A 2 5.33 -36.45 35.75
CA GLU A 2 3.99 -36.28 35.16
C GLU A 2 4.05 -36.59 33.67
N LYS A 3 3.22 -37.53 33.22
CA LYS A 3 3.16 -37.89 31.81
C LYS A 3 2.58 -36.69 31.04
N CYS A 4 3.34 -36.11 30.13
CA CYS A 4 2.83 -35.07 29.24
C CYS A 4 1.91 -35.72 28.18
N TYR A 5 0.61 -35.71 28.44
CA TYR A 5 -0.41 -36.30 27.55
C TYR A 5 -0.58 -35.53 26.23
N LEU A 6 -0.13 -34.26 26.19
CA LEU A 6 -0.23 -33.39 25.02
C LEU A 6 0.47 -34.00 23.78
N TYR A 7 1.63 -34.63 23.95
CA TYR A 7 2.37 -35.25 22.85
C TYR A 7 1.73 -36.54 22.32
N ARG A 8 0.75 -37.11 23.04
CA ARG A 8 0.00 -38.30 22.58
C ARG A 8 -1.20 -37.94 21.71
N LEU A 9 -1.62 -36.68 21.70
CA LEU A 9 -2.73 -36.23 20.86
C LEU A 9 -2.32 -36.27 19.38
N PRO A 10 -3.26 -36.56 18.46
CA PRO A 10 -3.09 -36.34 17.02
C PRO A 10 -2.84 -34.87 16.68
N ASN A 11 -2.26 -34.59 15.50
CA ASN A 11 -1.95 -33.23 15.07
C ASN A 11 -3.20 -32.37 14.93
N GLU A 12 -4.31 -32.98 14.54
CA GLU A 12 -5.61 -32.35 14.29
C GLU A 12 -6.17 -31.78 15.59
N LEU A 13 -6.06 -32.52 16.70
CA LEU A 13 -6.50 -32.04 18.01
C LEU A 13 -5.64 -30.89 18.53
N LEU A 14 -4.33 -30.94 18.26
CA LEU A 14 -3.42 -29.84 18.60
C LEU A 14 -3.72 -28.59 17.75
N LEU A 15 -4.01 -28.75 16.46
CA LEU A 15 -4.43 -27.64 15.59
C LEU A 15 -5.73 -27.03 16.09
N HIS A 16 -6.74 -27.85 16.43
CA HIS A 16 -7.99 -27.35 16.99
C HIS A 16 -7.81 -26.60 18.32
N LEU A 17 -6.85 -27.03 19.15
CA LEU A 17 -6.55 -26.35 20.41
C LEU A 17 -5.85 -25.00 20.21
N PHE A 18 -4.91 -24.92 19.25
CA PHE A 18 -4.09 -23.73 19.02
C PHE A 18 -4.72 -22.72 18.05
N ALA A 19 -5.54 -23.17 17.10
CA ALA A 19 -6.18 -22.31 16.10
C ALA A 19 -7.01 -21.13 16.64
N PRO A 20 -7.69 -21.19 17.80
CA PRO A 20 -8.41 -20.04 18.34
C PRO A 20 -7.53 -19.03 19.12
N MET A 21 -6.28 -19.37 19.45
CA MET A 21 -5.42 -18.49 20.26
C MET A 21 -4.88 -17.30 19.44
N PRO A 22 -4.78 -16.09 19.99
CA PRO A 22 -4.19 -14.93 19.30
C PRO A 22 -2.78 -15.20 18.77
N THR A 23 -2.39 -14.54 17.68
CA THR A 23 -1.07 -14.79 17.07
C THR A 23 0.07 -14.55 18.05
N LEU A 24 -0.02 -13.51 18.88
CA LEU A 24 1.00 -13.19 19.89
C LEU A 24 1.17 -14.29 20.95
N ASP A 25 0.09 -14.98 21.32
CA ASP A 25 0.13 -16.05 22.33
C ASP A 25 0.70 -17.36 21.76
N LEU A 26 0.62 -17.54 20.44
CA LEU A 26 1.20 -18.69 19.74
C LEU A 26 2.72 -18.56 19.59
N LEU A 27 3.27 -17.35 19.44
CA LEU A 27 4.69 -17.15 19.17
C LEU A 27 5.62 -17.76 20.24
N PRO A 28 5.39 -17.60 21.56
CA PRO A 28 6.22 -18.23 22.58
C PRO A 28 6.22 -19.77 22.50
N LEU A 29 5.09 -20.37 22.13
CA LEU A 29 4.93 -21.83 22.06
C LEU A 29 5.80 -22.47 20.96
N THR A 30 6.24 -21.67 19.98
CA THR A 30 7.15 -22.13 18.91
C THR A 30 8.48 -22.67 19.44
N THR A 31 8.88 -22.24 20.65
CA THR A 31 10.16 -22.63 21.28
C THR A 31 10.10 -23.96 22.05
N ILE A 32 8.89 -24.52 22.27
CA ILE A 32 8.71 -25.67 23.17
C ILE A 32 9.17 -26.98 22.51
N SER A 33 8.74 -27.23 21.27
CA SER A 33 9.10 -28.45 20.53
C SER A 33 9.01 -28.27 19.03
N ARG A 34 9.76 -29.08 18.27
CA ARG A 34 9.73 -29.07 16.79
C ARG A 34 8.33 -29.37 16.23
N ARG A 35 7.56 -30.22 16.90
CA ARG A 35 6.20 -30.58 16.49
C ARG A 35 5.24 -29.40 16.69
N ILE A 36 5.29 -28.75 17.86
CA ILE A 36 4.47 -27.56 18.13
C ILE A 36 4.87 -26.43 17.17
N TYR A 37 6.17 -26.22 16.96
CA TYR A 37 6.70 -25.27 16.00
C TYR A 37 6.10 -25.45 14.60
N SER A 38 6.09 -26.67 14.05
CA SER A 38 5.53 -26.93 12.71
C SER A 38 4.02 -26.69 12.63
N LEU A 39 3.28 -27.04 13.68
CA LEU A 39 1.82 -26.82 13.73
C LEU A 39 1.48 -25.34 13.82
N ILE A 40 2.21 -24.59 14.66
CA ILE A 40 2.02 -23.15 14.79
C ILE A 40 2.40 -22.44 13.49
N LEU A 41 3.51 -22.82 12.85
CA LEU A 41 3.86 -22.27 11.53
C LEU A 41 2.73 -22.44 10.51
N ARG A 42 2.07 -23.61 10.47
CA ARG A 42 0.92 -23.84 9.60
C ARG A 42 -0.24 -22.92 9.93
N ILE A 43 -0.54 -22.70 11.22
CA ILE A 43 -1.59 -21.77 11.65
C ILE A 43 -1.24 -20.34 11.23
N LEU A 44 -0.04 -19.88 11.52
CA LEU A 44 0.43 -18.54 11.19
C LEU A 44 0.43 -18.31 9.68
N HIS A 45 0.84 -19.29 8.88
CA HIS A 45 0.83 -19.21 7.43
C HIS A 45 -0.57 -19.00 6.89
N ASN A 46 -1.53 -19.80 7.34
CA ASN A 46 -2.93 -19.66 6.94
C ASN A 46 -3.52 -18.30 7.37
N ARG A 47 -3.12 -17.81 8.55
CA ARG A 47 -3.53 -16.47 9.02
C ARG A 47 -2.95 -15.35 8.18
N LEU A 48 -1.68 -15.44 7.77
CA LEU A 48 -1.07 -14.46 6.87
C LEU A 48 -1.77 -14.43 5.51
N VAL A 49 -2.12 -15.60 4.95
CA VAL A 49 -2.91 -15.69 3.71
C VAL A 49 -4.25 -14.98 3.87
N ALA A 50 -5.00 -15.31 4.93
CA ALA A 50 -6.28 -14.67 5.20
C ALA A 50 -6.16 -13.16 5.44
N ALA A 51 -5.08 -12.72 6.09
CA ALA A 51 -4.82 -11.31 6.35
C ALA A 51 -4.35 -10.55 5.10
N ALA A 52 -3.68 -11.19 4.15
CA ALA A 52 -3.25 -10.54 2.92
C ALA A 52 -4.43 -10.27 1.97
N GLU A 53 -5.40 -11.19 1.90
CA GLU A 53 -6.60 -11.06 1.05
C GLU A 53 -7.58 -9.99 1.56
N LEU A 54 -7.57 -9.68 2.86
CA LEU A 54 -8.45 -8.68 3.50
C LEU A 54 -9.93 -8.78 3.10
N ASN A 55 -10.50 -9.99 3.07
CA ASN A 55 -11.84 -10.27 2.54
C ASN A 55 -12.98 -9.33 3.02
N SER A 56 -12.92 -8.80 4.24
CA SER A 56 -13.91 -7.89 4.80
C SER A 56 -13.42 -6.47 5.07
N HIS A 57 -12.14 -6.20 4.86
CA HIS A 57 -11.51 -4.95 5.24
C HIS A 57 -10.84 -4.31 4.03
N SER A 58 -10.60 -3.02 4.10
CA SER A 58 -9.87 -2.28 3.08
C SER A 58 -8.79 -1.44 3.75
N VAL A 59 -7.70 -1.22 3.04
CA VAL A 59 -6.62 -0.34 3.51
C VAL A 59 -6.90 1.06 2.97
N LEU A 60 -6.74 2.03 3.85
CA LEU A 60 -6.91 3.45 3.57
C LEU A 60 -5.62 4.18 3.96
N LEU A 61 -5.09 4.96 3.04
CA LEU A 61 -3.87 5.74 3.19
C LEU A 61 -4.20 7.23 3.17
N GLU A 62 -3.80 7.94 4.20
CA GLU A 62 -3.75 9.39 4.23
C GLU A 62 -2.30 9.82 4.17
N CYS A 63 -1.95 10.64 3.18
CA CYS A 63 -0.62 11.24 3.09
C CYS A 63 -0.75 12.69 2.68
N PHE A 64 -0.49 13.60 3.63
CA PHE A 64 -0.73 15.02 3.46
C PHE A 64 0.29 15.89 4.16
N HIS A 65 0.53 17.08 3.64
CA HIS A 65 1.27 18.11 4.37
C HIS A 65 0.46 18.51 5.61
N PRO A 66 1.06 18.75 6.79
CA PRO A 66 0.33 19.08 8.02
C PRO A 66 -0.73 20.19 7.88
N SER A 67 -0.50 21.17 7.00
CA SER A 67 -1.45 22.25 6.71
C SER A 67 -2.69 21.82 5.90
N ALA A 68 -2.65 20.66 5.24
CA ALA A 68 -3.68 20.12 4.35
C ALA A 68 -4.52 19.00 4.99
N LYS A 69 -4.38 18.75 6.30
CA LYS A 69 -5.10 17.67 7.03
C LYS A 69 -6.62 17.66 6.82
N LEU A 70 -7.23 18.83 6.65
CA LEU A 70 -8.68 18.97 6.50
C LEU A 70 -9.15 18.99 5.04
N THR A 71 -8.21 19.04 4.09
CA THR A 71 -8.51 19.24 2.67
C THR A 71 -8.10 18.06 1.81
N GLU A 72 -7.05 17.34 2.19
CA GLU A 72 -6.58 16.18 1.43
C GLU A 72 -7.46 14.96 1.73
N PRO A 73 -8.10 14.34 0.71
CA PRO A 73 -8.91 13.16 0.92
C PRO A 73 -8.05 11.91 1.15
N PRO A 74 -8.56 10.91 1.86
CA PRO A 74 -7.89 9.62 1.98
C PRO A 74 -7.90 8.84 0.66
N TYR A 75 -6.87 8.02 0.46
CA TYR A 75 -6.70 7.13 -0.68
C TYR A 75 -7.10 5.70 -0.31
N PHE A 76 -7.87 5.06 -1.19
CA PHE A 76 -8.14 3.63 -1.05
C PHE A 76 -7.00 2.85 -1.66
N CYS A 77 -6.66 1.70 -1.09
CA CYS A 77 -5.54 0.91 -1.57
C CYS A 77 -6.02 -0.47 -2.04
N THR A 78 -5.79 -0.78 -3.32
CA THR A 78 -6.09 -2.09 -3.90
C THR A 78 -4.95 -3.05 -3.67
N TYR A 79 -5.25 -4.24 -3.14
CA TYR A 79 -4.25 -5.27 -2.93
C TYR A 79 -3.68 -5.76 -4.27
N ARG A 80 -2.36 -5.81 -4.39
CA ARG A 80 -1.66 -6.36 -5.56
C ARG A 80 -1.16 -7.77 -5.30
N GLY A 81 -0.51 -7.99 -4.17
CA GLY A 81 0.06 -9.28 -3.84
C GLY A 81 0.95 -9.23 -2.62
N THR A 82 1.37 -10.41 -2.15
CA THR A 82 2.35 -10.56 -1.07
C THR A 82 3.44 -11.50 -1.55
N ASP A 83 4.64 -10.97 -1.72
CA ASP A 83 5.75 -11.72 -2.27
C ASP A 83 6.13 -12.89 -1.36
N GLY A 84 6.22 -14.10 -1.94
CA GLY A 84 6.59 -15.32 -1.22
C GLY A 84 5.45 -15.96 -0.43
N LEU A 85 4.25 -15.38 -0.42
CA LEU A 85 3.08 -15.99 0.21
C LEU A 85 2.37 -16.89 -0.80
N LYS A 86 2.51 -18.21 -0.62
CA LYS A 86 1.80 -19.24 -1.38
C LYS A 86 0.73 -19.90 -0.54
N LEU A 87 -0.23 -20.59 -1.15
CA LEU A 87 -1.14 -21.45 -0.38
C LEU A 87 -0.35 -22.58 0.28
N TYR A 88 -0.80 -23.02 1.47
CA TYR A 88 -0.06 -24.04 2.22
C TYR A 88 0.06 -25.37 1.45
N HIS A 89 -0.91 -25.67 0.59
CA HIS A 89 -0.92 -26.88 -0.23
C HIS A 89 0.13 -26.88 -1.35
N ASP A 90 0.67 -25.70 -1.70
CA ASP A 90 1.65 -25.51 -2.77
C ASP A 90 3.09 -25.48 -2.25
N ILE A 91 3.28 -25.71 -0.95
CA ILE A 91 4.61 -25.75 -0.33
C ILE A 91 5.19 -27.14 -0.54
N ASP A 92 6.40 -27.19 -1.08
CA ASP A 92 7.13 -28.44 -1.24
C ASP A 92 7.36 -29.09 0.15
N PRO A 93 6.87 -30.32 0.40
CA PRO A 93 7.10 -31.01 1.67
C PRO A 93 8.59 -31.27 1.99
N SER A 94 9.48 -31.10 1.00
CA SER A 94 10.93 -31.17 1.15
C SER A 94 11.55 -29.92 1.80
N GLU A 95 10.85 -28.77 1.79
CA GLU A 95 11.35 -27.54 2.38
C GLU A 95 11.44 -27.65 3.90
N LYS A 96 12.65 -27.44 4.44
CA LYS A 96 12.89 -27.45 5.88
C LYS A 96 12.19 -26.24 6.48
N ASN A 97 11.32 -26.48 7.47
CA ASN A 97 10.65 -25.42 8.25
C ASN A 97 11.61 -24.51 9.06
N VAL A 98 12.92 -24.74 9.02
CA VAL A 98 13.91 -24.01 9.82
C VAL A 98 14.07 -22.59 9.25
N GLY A 99 13.84 -21.57 10.07
CA GLY A 99 13.99 -20.17 9.67
C GLY A 99 12.76 -19.54 9.00
N ARG A 100 11.77 -20.37 8.64
CA ARG A 100 10.54 -19.95 7.95
C ARG A 100 9.73 -18.89 8.70
N LEU A 101 9.71 -18.93 10.04
CA LEU A 101 9.08 -17.87 10.83
C LEU A 101 9.70 -16.49 10.56
N GLY A 102 11.03 -16.44 10.39
CA GLY A 102 11.74 -15.21 10.05
C GLY A 102 11.48 -14.75 8.62
N GLU A 103 11.30 -15.68 7.69
CA GLU A 103 10.90 -15.38 6.31
C GLU A 103 9.49 -14.77 6.27
N MET A 104 8.53 -15.41 6.96
CA MET A 104 7.16 -14.91 7.10
C MET A 104 7.09 -13.52 7.74
N TYR A 105 7.97 -13.24 8.71
CA TYR A 105 8.07 -11.91 9.31
C TYR A 105 8.54 -10.83 8.32
N ARG A 106 9.35 -11.18 7.32
CA ARG A 106 9.92 -10.26 6.33
C ARG A 106 9.03 -10.05 5.10
N MET A 107 7.86 -10.70 5.03
CA MET A 107 6.92 -10.53 3.91
C MET A 107 6.17 -9.20 3.99
N TYR A 108 6.01 -8.54 2.86
CA TYR A 108 5.21 -7.33 2.72
C TYR A 108 4.06 -7.56 1.75
N SER A 109 2.87 -7.13 2.18
CA SER A 109 1.71 -6.99 1.33
C SER A 109 1.79 -5.65 0.62
N ARG A 110 1.53 -5.70 -0.69
CA ARG A 110 1.63 -4.58 -1.61
C ARG A 110 0.25 -4.08 -1.97
N TYR A 111 0.07 -2.77 -1.90
CA TYR A 111 -1.18 -2.12 -2.24
C TYR A 111 -0.94 -0.94 -3.17
N ARG A 112 -1.84 -0.71 -4.12
CA ARG A 112 -1.81 0.47 -5.00
C ARG A 112 -2.78 1.52 -4.49
N PRO A 113 -2.31 2.70 -4.07
CA PRO A 113 -3.19 3.81 -3.70
C PRO A 113 -3.91 4.36 -4.94
N HIS A 114 -5.22 4.60 -4.81
CA HIS A 114 -6.04 5.24 -5.81
C HIS A 114 -7.10 6.13 -5.16
N ARG A 115 -7.58 7.14 -5.89
CA ARG A 115 -8.76 7.90 -5.47
C ARG A 115 -10.00 7.05 -5.70
N ARG A 116 -10.93 7.08 -4.74
CA ARG A 116 -12.24 6.48 -4.96
C ARG A 116 -13.08 7.49 -5.73
N ASP A 117 -13.49 7.11 -6.92
CA ASP A 117 -14.54 7.85 -7.60
C ASP A 117 -15.82 7.77 -6.75
N LEU A 118 -16.26 8.92 -6.25
CA LEU A 118 -17.62 9.07 -5.74
C LEU A 118 -18.54 8.57 -6.86
N GLU A 119 -19.30 7.52 -6.58
CA GLU A 119 -20.06 6.73 -7.55
C GLU A 119 -20.56 7.51 -8.77
N ALA A 120 -20.36 6.94 -9.96
CA ALA A 120 -21.04 7.35 -11.21
C ALA A 120 -22.59 7.32 -11.11
N SER A 121 -23.14 6.82 -10.00
CA SER A 121 -24.56 6.71 -9.69
C SER A 121 -24.94 7.55 -8.45
N GLY A 122 -24.79 8.86 -8.48
CA GLY A 122 -25.20 9.65 -7.31
C GLY A 122 -25.39 11.16 -7.42
N ARG A 123 -24.95 11.80 -8.50
CA ARG A 123 -25.42 13.10 -9.01
C ARG A 123 -24.54 13.39 -10.20
N ARG A 124 -25.01 13.04 -11.40
CA ARG A 124 -24.51 13.72 -12.61
C ARG A 124 -24.74 15.19 -12.33
N VAL A 125 -23.68 15.95 -12.06
CA VAL A 125 -23.72 17.40 -12.19
C VAL A 125 -24.15 17.57 -13.65
N LYS A 126 -25.43 17.92 -13.85
CA LYS A 126 -25.92 18.21 -15.21
C LYS A 126 -24.93 19.24 -15.77
N PRO A 127 -24.35 18.99 -16.95
CA PRO A 127 -23.49 19.98 -17.58
C PRO A 127 -24.25 21.31 -17.58
N ARG A 128 -23.57 22.38 -17.20
CA ARG A 128 -24.16 23.72 -17.26
C ARG A 128 -24.66 23.93 -18.70
N PRO A 129 -25.84 24.52 -18.93
CA PRO A 129 -26.35 24.72 -20.28
C PRO A 129 -25.32 25.48 -21.12
N GLY A 130 -24.69 24.83 -22.12
CA GLY A 130 -23.65 25.43 -22.96
C GLY A 130 -22.63 24.48 -23.58
N ASP A 131 -22.49 23.23 -23.11
CA ASP A 131 -21.51 22.30 -23.68
C ASP A 131 -21.98 21.67 -25.01
N VAL A 132 -21.27 22.00 -26.09
CA VAL A 132 -21.52 21.50 -27.45
C VAL A 132 -20.85 20.13 -27.64
N PRO A 133 -21.60 19.10 -28.10
CA PRO A 133 -21.02 17.81 -28.47
C PRO A 133 -19.91 17.96 -29.50
N GLY A 134 -18.68 17.52 -29.16
CA GLY A 134 -17.49 17.62 -30.02
C GLY A 134 -16.37 18.56 -29.49
N SER A 135 -16.58 19.24 -28.36
CA SER A 135 -15.51 19.98 -27.67
C SER A 135 -14.45 19.05 -27.05
N ARG A 136 -13.21 19.55 -26.87
CA ARG A 136 -12.08 18.87 -26.18
C ARG A 136 -12.36 18.47 -24.72
N THR A 137 -13.57 18.75 -24.21
CA THR A 137 -14.06 18.41 -22.87
C THR A 137 -15.09 17.26 -22.86
N PHE A 138 -15.37 16.61 -23.99
CA PHE A 138 -16.24 15.44 -24.03
C PHE A 138 -15.49 14.20 -23.51
N PRO A 139 -15.94 13.52 -22.43
CA PRO A 139 -15.30 12.29 -21.98
C PRO A 139 -15.53 11.21 -23.05
N GLY A 140 -14.43 10.81 -23.69
CA GLY A 140 -14.41 9.74 -24.66
C GLY A 140 -14.81 8.42 -24.03
N THR A 141 -15.59 7.67 -24.81
CA THR A 141 -15.80 6.21 -24.78
C THR A 141 -15.10 5.41 -23.68
N VAL A 142 -15.96 4.86 -22.80
CA VAL A 142 -15.76 3.72 -21.90
C VAL A 142 -14.66 2.77 -22.36
N GLN A 143 -13.58 2.68 -21.56
CA GLN A 143 -12.65 1.55 -21.55
C GLN A 143 -12.30 1.16 -20.10
N ASP A 144 -12.43 -0.14 -19.87
CA ASP A 144 -11.79 -1.03 -18.89
C ASP A 144 -12.07 -0.93 -17.37
N PRO A 145 -12.03 -2.09 -16.67
CA PRO A 145 -12.52 -2.22 -15.30
C PRO A 145 -11.46 -1.74 -14.29
N TYR A 146 -11.82 -0.79 -13.43
CA TYR A 146 -11.16 -0.48 -12.16
C TYR A 146 -9.61 -0.33 -12.17
N ASP A 147 -9.06 0.51 -13.04
CA ASP A 147 -7.74 1.12 -12.79
C ASP A 147 -7.97 2.58 -12.36
N GLY A 148 -8.13 2.79 -11.06
CA GLY A 148 -8.26 4.14 -10.50
C GLY A 148 -7.00 4.95 -10.83
N GLU A 149 -7.18 6.21 -11.24
CA GLU A 149 -6.05 7.08 -11.59
C GLU A 149 -5.02 7.12 -10.46
N SER A 150 -3.74 7.01 -10.83
CA SER A 150 -2.65 7.08 -9.87
C SER A 150 -2.68 8.41 -9.13
N VAL A 151 -2.48 8.33 -7.82
CA VAL A 151 -2.57 9.50 -6.95
C VAL A 151 -1.34 10.37 -7.15
N LYS A 152 -1.56 11.67 -7.39
CA LYS A 152 -0.48 12.66 -7.54
C LYS A 152 -0.67 13.82 -6.59
N GLN A 153 0.44 14.30 -6.03
CA GLN A 153 0.49 15.45 -5.13
C GLN A 153 1.64 16.37 -5.53
N MET A 154 1.42 17.68 -5.40
CA MET A 154 2.42 18.70 -5.72
C MET A 154 3.14 19.10 -4.44
N LEU A 155 4.47 19.02 -4.45
CA LEU A 155 5.34 19.49 -3.37
C LEU A 155 6.17 20.66 -3.87
N SER A 156 5.99 21.82 -3.26
CA SER A 156 6.81 23.01 -3.51
C SER A 156 7.75 23.21 -2.33
N LEU A 157 9.02 23.45 -2.62
CA LEU A 157 10.06 23.76 -1.65
C LEU A 157 10.65 25.13 -1.98
N GLU A 158 10.65 26.03 -1.00
CA GLU A 158 11.30 27.33 -1.12
C GLU A 158 12.82 27.19 -1.20
N ALA A 159 13.53 28.20 -1.72
CA ALA A 159 14.99 28.18 -1.93
C ALA A 159 15.79 27.56 -0.76
N HIS A 160 15.49 27.99 0.46
CA HIS A 160 16.20 27.60 1.67
C HIS A 160 15.65 26.32 2.35
N GLU A 161 14.56 25.75 1.82
CA GLU A 161 13.97 24.53 2.36
C GLU A 161 14.67 23.29 1.83
N LEU A 162 15.31 22.56 2.75
CA LEU A 162 15.99 21.30 2.46
C LEU A 162 15.04 20.11 2.41
N PHE A 163 13.90 20.18 3.11
CA PHE A 163 12.91 19.12 3.15
C PHE A 163 11.51 19.67 3.44
N THR A 164 10.50 18.89 3.06
CA THR A 164 9.11 19.06 3.52
C THR A 164 8.68 17.83 4.34
N GLN A 165 7.63 17.97 5.13
CA GLN A 165 7.09 16.92 5.97
C GLN A 165 5.71 16.50 5.48
N LEU A 166 5.52 15.20 5.32
CA LEU A 166 4.22 14.60 5.07
C LEU A 166 3.83 13.74 6.27
N ILE A 167 2.60 13.87 6.72
CA ILE A 167 2.01 12.95 7.68
C ILE A 167 1.49 11.76 6.87
N ALA A 168 1.94 10.56 7.21
CA ALA A 168 1.47 9.32 6.61
C ALA A 168 0.70 8.54 7.68
N GLN A 169 -0.58 8.29 7.43
CA GLN A 169 -1.44 7.51 8.30
C GLN A 169 -2.09 6.39 7.49
N THR A 170 -1.88 5.16 7.94
CA THR A 170 -2.48 3.97 7.32
C THR A 170 -3.51 3.40 8.27
N ASN A 171 -4.72 3.20 7.76
CA ASN A 171 -5.86 2.70 8.52
C ASN A 171 -6.47 1.47 7.85
N LEU A 172 -6.88 0.51 8.65
CA LEU A 172 -7.68 -0.64 8.25
C LEU A 172 -9.14 -0.33 8.52
N VAL A 173 -9.96 -0.34 7.47
CA VAL A 173 -11.36 0.03 7.55
C VAL A 173 -12.27 -1.12 7.13
N LYS A 174 -13.38 -1.30 7.83
CA LYS A 174 -14.45 -2.22 7.40
C LYS A 174 -15.59 -1.40 6.81
N MET A 175 -15.94 -1.68 5.55
CA MET A 175 -17.07 -1.03 4.91
C MET A 175 -18.38 -1.66 5.39
N GLY A 176 -19.25 -0.84 5.95
CA GLY A 176 -20.63 -1.20 6.26
C GLY A 176 -21.60 -0.91 5.11
N SER A 177 -22.87 -1.19 5.37
CA SER A 177 -23.96 -0.78 4.47
C SER A 177 -23.98 0.74 4.29
N ARG A 178 -24.09 1.23 3.05
CA ARG A 178 -24.18 2.66 2.67
C ARG A 178 -22.85 3.44 2.72
N ASN A 179 -21.72 2.82 2.39
CA ASN A 179 -20.41 3.49 2.30
C ASN A 179 -19.93 4.13 3.63
N LEU A 180 -20.48 3.69 4.77
CA LEU A 180 -20.02 4.11 6.10
C LEU A 180 -19.01 3.09 6.64
N PHE A 181 -18.00 3.56 7.36
CA PHE A 181 -17.07 2.66 8.05
C PHE A 181 -17.69 2.14 9.34
N THR A 182 -17.77 0.81 9.48
CA THR A 182 -18.25 0.17 10.72
C THR A 182 -17.13 -0.08 11.71
N ASN A 183 -15.90 -0.17 11.21
CA ASN A 183 -14.70 -0.34 12.02
C ASN A 183 -13.55 0.44 11.39
N PHE A 184 -12.70 1.01 12.23
CA PHE A 184 -11.57 1.83 11.85
C PHE A 184 -10.43 1.58 12.84
N VAL A 185 -9.39 0.92 12.35
CA VAL A 185 -8.22 0.57 13.16
C VAL A 185 -6.98 1.17 12.52
N GLU A 186 -6.31 2.05 13.26
CA GLU A 186 -5.01 2.57 12.86
C GLU A 186 -3.98 1.44 12.77
N VAL A 187 -3.32 1.34 11.62
CA VAL A 187 -2.21 0.40 11.39
C VAL A 187 -0.90 1.04 11.80
N GLU A 188 -0.63 2.24 11.29
CA GLU A 188 0.56 3.01 11.61
C GLU A 188 0.36 4.49 11.24
N GLU A 189 0.79 5.39 12.12
CA GLU A 189 0.91 6.82 11.88
C GLU A 189 2.38 7.24 12.04
N GLY A 190 2.85 8.12 11.14
CA GLY A 190 4.18 8.70 11.25
C GLY A 190 4.39 9.90 10.32
N VAL A 191 5.61 10.43 10.36
CA VAL A 191 6.01 11.61 9.57
C VAL A 191 7.11 11.22 8.61
N LEU A 192 6.86 11.40 7.32
CA LEU A 192 7.82 11.24 6.25
C LEU A 192 8.52 12.57 5.99
N ARG A 193 9.86 12.57 6.08
CA ARG A 193 10.68 13.71 5.68
C ARG A 193 11.13 13.52 4.25
N VAL A 194 10.62 14.36 3.37
CA VAL A 194 10.92 14.34 1.93
C VAL A 194 11.98 15.39 1.65
N TRP A 195 13.21 14.95 1.42
CA TRP A 195 14.35 15.83 1.18
C TRP A 195 14.42 16.27 -0.28
N ARG A 196 14.89 17.50 -0.51
CA ARG A 196 15.14 18.06 -1.84
C ARG A 196 16.07 17.18 -2.67
N GLU A 197 17.19 16.75 -2.08
CA GLU A 197 18.17 15.87 -2.72
C GLU A 197 17.53 14.53 -3.12
N TRP A 198 16.72 13.97 -2.23
CA TRP A 198 16.00 12.73 -2.49
C TRP A 198 14.99 12.89 -3.65
N LEU A 199 14.23 13.99 -3.69
CA LEU A 199 13.32 14.28 -4.81
C LEU A 199 14.05 14.41 -6.15
N LYS A 200 15.21 15.07 -6.14
CA LYS A 200 16.10 15.19 -7.30
C LYS A 200 16.55 13.81 -7.79
N ASP A 201 17.04 12.97 -6.89
CA ASP A 201 17.52 11.62 -7.20
C ASP A 201 16.41 10.72 -7.74
N VAL A 202 15.24 10.69 -7.07
CA VAL A 202 14.09 9.89 -7.52
C VAL A 202 13.59 10.39 -8.87
N SER A 203 13.56 11.71 -9.09
CA SER A 203 13.14 12.26 -10.38
C SER A 203 14.09 11.91 -11.53
N ALA A 204 15.39 11.91 -11.27
CA ALA A 204 16.40 11.51 -12.25
C ALA A 204 16.25 10.03 -12.63
N ARG A 205 15.97 9.15 -11.65
CA ARG A 205 15.71 7.72 -11.87
C ARG A 205 14.44 7.51 -12.71
N CYS A 206 13.33 8.15 -12.35
CA CYS A 206 12.10 8.07 -13.15
C CYS A 206 12.30 8.51 -14.60
N ILE A 207 13.16 9.51 -14.85
CA ILE A 207 13.51 9.92 -16.22
C ILE A 207 14.32 8.83 -16.94
N ALA A 208 15.28 8.20 -16.25
CA ALA A 208 16.07 7.11 -16.80
C ALA A 208 15.19 5.89 -17.15
N ASP A 209 14.29 5.48 -16.26
CA ASP A 209 13.40 4.34 -16.47
C ASP A 209 12.45 4.57 -17.65
N ASN A 210 11.91 5.79 -17.79
CA ASN A 210 11.09 6.16 -18.95
C ASN A 210 11.87 6.12 -20.26
N ARG A 211 13.17 6.45 -20.26
CA ARG A 211 14.02 6.37 -21.47
C ARG A 211 14.27 4.92 -21.88
N ILE A 212 14.47 4.02 -20.91
CA ILE A 212 14.64 2.59 -21.17
C ILE A 212 13.35 2.02 -21.76
N ALA A 213 12.19 2.30 -21.16
CA ALA A 213 10.88 1.87 -21.67
C ALA A 213 10.56 2.40 -23.07
N SER A 214 11.03 3.61 -23.42
CA SER A 214 10.86 4.16 -24.78
C SER A 214 11.75 3.52 -25.84
N ASN A 215 12.89 2.93 -25.44
CA ASN A 215 13.82 2.26 -26.36
C ASN A 215 13.43 0.81 -26.66
N GLU A 216 12.62 0.17 -25.80
CA GLU A 216 12.11 -1.20 -26.03
C GLU A 216 10.86 -1.24 -26.93
N ALA A 217 10.32 -0.09 -27.35
CA ALA A 217 9.09 0.02 -28.11
C ALA A 217 9.29 0.41 -29.59
N VAL A 218 10.23 -0.20 -30.32
CA VAL A 218 10.18 -0.23 -31.80
C VAL A 218 10.80 -1.53 -32.34
N GLU A 219 10.06 -2.64 -32.25
CA GLU A 219 10.05 -3.62 -33.35
C GLU A 219 8.63 -3.70 -33.88
N GLU A 220 8.38 -3.07 -35.03
CA GLU A 220 7.17 -3.29 -35.81
C GLU A 220 7.16 -4.74 -36.32
N VAL A 221 6.46 -5.62 -35.61
CA VAL A 221 6.05 -6.91 -36.16
C VAL A 221 4.56 -6.87 -36.44
N GLY A 222 4.23 -7.26 -37.68
CA GLY A 222 2.96 -7.07 -38.36
C GLY A 222 1.68 -7.41 -37.60
N LYS A 223 0.64 -6.69 -38.00
CA LYS A 223 -0.80 -6.92 -37.79
C LYS A 223 -1.19 -8.24 -37.09
N GLY A 224 -1.70 -8.09 -35.87
CA GLY A 224 -2.79 -8.92 -35.36
C GLY A 224 -2.43 -9.98 -34.32
N LYS A 225 -2.31 -9.58 -33.06
CA LYS A 225 -2.93 -10.23 -31.88
C LYS A 225 -2.54 -9.46 -30.63
N GLY A 226 -3.49 -9.28 -29.73
CA GLY A 226 -3.36 -8.48 -28.52
C GLY A 226 -2.12 -8.87 -27.71
N VAL A 227 -1.31 -7.86 -27.39
CA VAL A 227 -0.20 -7.98 -26.46
C VAL A 227 -0.80 -8.16 -25.07
N VAL A 228 -0.99 -9.41 -24.66
CA VAL A 228 -1.12 -9.74 -23.25
C VAL A 228 0.27 -9.51 -22.68
N ARG A 229 0.50 -8.32 -22.11
CA ARG A 229 1.63 -8.11 -21.20
C ARG A 229 1.34 -8.99 -19.99
N GLU A 230 1.96 -10.15 -19.95
CA GLU A 230 2.07 -10.93 -18.73
C GLU A 230 2.90 -10.05 -17.79
N ILE A 231 2.22 -9.32 -16.89
CA ILE A 231 2.87 -8.56 -15.83
C ILE A 231 3.46 -9.62 -14.91
N VAL A 232 4.69 -10.02 -15.20
CA VAL A 232 5.52 -10.70 -14.20
C VAL A 232 5.63 -9.69 -13.08
N GLU A 233 4.86 -9.88 -12.01
CA GLU A 233 4.95 -9.04 -10.83
C GLU A 233 6.37 -9.19 -10.28
N GLU A 234 7.24 -8.24 -10.63
CA GLU A 234 8.59 -8.17 -10.10
C GLU A 234 8.50 -8.13 -8.58
N LYS A 235 9.29 -8.97 -7.91
CA LYS A 235 9.38 -8.95 -6.45
C LYS A 235 9.75 -7.53 -6.01
N ALA A 236 9.03 -6.98 -5.04
CA ALA A 236 9.34 -5.65 -4.55
C ALA A 236 10.75 -5.63 -3.94
N ASN A 237 11.64 -4.82 -4.51
CA ASN A 237 12.93 -4.55 -3.92
C ASN A 237 12.74 -3.62 -2.71
N LEU A 238 12.82 -4.18 -1.49
CA LEU A 238 12.62 -3.44 -0.24
C LEU A 238 13.76 -2.47 0.10
N GLU A 239 14.88 -2.56 -0.62
CA GLU A 239 16.03 -1.65 -0.50
C GLU A 239 16.00 -0.53 -1.53
N ASP A 240 14.92 -0.45 -2.32
CA ASP A 240 14.71 0.62 -3.28
C ASP A 240 14.70 1.99 -2.57
N PRO A 241 15.60 2.92 -2.96
CA PRO A 241 15.70 4.23 -2.33
C PRO A 241 14.48 5.12 -2.58
N SER A 242 13.59 4.77 -3.52
CA SER A 242 12.32 5.47 -3.74
C SER A 242 11.25 5.16 -2.69
N ILE A 243 11.52 4.19 -1.78
CA ILE A 243 10.64 3.85 -0.67
C ILE A 243 10.98 4.71 0.54
N LEU A 244 10.01 5.47 1.03
CA LEU A 244 10.09 6.14 2.34
C LEU A 244 9.34 5.32 3.39
N TRP A 245 10.05 4.91 4.42
CA TRP A 245 9.51 4.15 5.54
C TRP A 245 8.91 5.07 6.61
N VAL A 246 7.71 4.74 7.09
CA VAL A 246 6.97 5.57 8.07
C VAL A 246 7.63 5.51 9.45
N SER A 247 8.17 4.36 9.83
CA SER A 247 8.92 4.17 11.08
C SER A 247 10.22 3.40 10.90
N PRO A 248 11.16 3.48 11.88
CA PRO A 248 12.40 2.70 11.87
C PRO A 248 12.17 1.18 11.88
N ARG A 249 11.00 0.73 12.34
CA ARG A 249 10.62 -0.69 12.34
C ARG A 249 10.33 -1.23 10.95
N LYS A 250 10.11 -0.35 9.97
CA LYS A 250 9.72 -0.66 8.59
C LYS A 250 8.45 -1.52 8.55
N ASP A 251 7.45 -1.18 9.36
CA ASP A 251 6.16 -1.88 9.35
C ASP A 251 5.27 -1.39 8.19
N SER A 252 5.36 -0.11 7.82
CA SER A 252 4.80 0.44 6.58
C SER A 252 5.77 1.37 5.85
N GLY A 253 5.67 1.39 4.52
CA GLY A 253 6.46 2.25 3.64
C GLY A 253 5.71 2.58 2.36
N ILE A 254 6.06 3.70 1.75
CA ILE A 254 5.41 4.20 0.55
C ILE A 254 6.47 4.38 -0.53
N ARG A 255 6.27 3.74 -1.69
CA ARG A 255 7.07 3.97 -2.90
C ARG A 255 6.49 5.16 -3.66
N PHE A 256 7.36 6.10 -3.99
CA PHE A 256 7.02 7.29 -4.75
C PHE A 256 7.74 7.32 -6.10
N HIS A 257 7.09 7.90 -7.09
CA HIS A 257 7.74 8.45 -8.27
C HIS A 257 7.71 9.96 -8.20
N ALA A 258 8.79 10.62 -8.60
CA ALA A 258 8.88 12.09 -8.57
C ALA A 258 9.14 12.63 -9.98
N ARG A 259 8.50 13.75 -10.31
CA ARG A 259 8.77 14.49 -11.56
C ARG A 259 8.98 15.96 -11.23
N GLU A 260 10.16 16.46 -11.53
CA GLU A 260 10.45 17.88 -11.38
C GLU A 260 9.64 18.70 -12.39
N ARG A 261 8.84 19.65 -11.90
CA ARG A 261 8.15 20.61 -12.76
C ARG A 261 9.03 21.84 -12.94
N LYS A 262 9.82 21.83 -14.01
CA LYS A 262 10.66 22.99 -14.37
C LYS A 262 9.76 24.17 -14.72
N LEU A 263 9.83 25.21 -13.89
CA LEU A 263 9.12 26.48 -14.09
C LEU A 263 9.77 27.24 -15.27
N ARG A 264 9.49 26.84 -16.51
CA ARG A 264 10.00 27.52 -17.70
C ARG A 264 8.90 28.34 -18.39
N LYS A 265 8.97 29.68 -18.26
CA LYS A 265 9.10 30.63 -19.41
C LYS A 265 8.95 32.13 -19.12
N ASN A 266 8.74 32.61 -17.89
CA ASN A 266 8.55 34.05 -17.64
C ASN A 266 9.44 34.64 -16.51
N LEU A 267 10.63 34.07 -16.24
CA LEU A 267 11.58 34.76 -15.35
C LEU A 267 12.36 35.82 -16.16
N PRO A 268 12.50 37.06 -15.65
CA PRO A 268 13.36 38.05 -16.28
C PRO A 268 14.80 37.54 -16.32
N ILE A 269 15.50 37.85 -17.41
CA ILE A 269 16.80 37.32 -17.88
C ILE A 269 17.99 37.57 -16.91
N LEU A 270 17.75 38.12 -15.72
CA LEU A 270 18.79 38.58 -14.79
C LEU A 270 19.23 37.56 -13.72
N ILE A 271 18.65 36.35 -13.69
CA ILE A 271 19.08 35.31 -12.74
C ILE A 271 20.09 34.41 -13.46
N SER A 272 21.35 34.46 -13.03
CA SER A 272 22.43 33.63 -13.54
C SER A 272 22.15 32.15 -13.25
N ALA A 273 22.44 31.28 -14.21
CA ALA A 273 22.32 29.82 -14.09
C ALA A 273 23.21 29.19 -12.99
N ASP A 274 24.08 29.98 -12.36
CA ASP A 274 24.91 29.55 -11.24
C ASP A 274 24.18 29.61 -9.88
N GLU A 275 22.95 30.18 -9.83
CA GLU A 275 22.08 30.27 -8.64
C GLU A 275 20.99 29.16 -8.60
N ASP A 276 21.20 28.02 -9.25
CA ASP A 276 20.24 26.90 -9.25
C ASP A 276 19.95 26.35 -7.83
N GLU A 277 20.85 26.56 -6.86
CA GLU A 277 20.68 26.17 -5.45
C GLU A 277 19.65 27.03 -4.71
N ASP A 278 19.52 28.32 -5.07
CA ASP A 278 18.66 29.29 -4.38
C ASP A 278 17.28 29.46 -5.07
N MET A 279 16.92 28.55 -5.95
CA MET A 279 15.63 28.60 -6.65
C MET A 279 14.57 27.71 -5.99
N PRO A 280 13.32 28.21 -5.88
CA PRO A 280 12.21 27.39 -5.44
C PRO A 280 11.94 26.29 -6.48
N VAL A 281 11.81 25.06 -6.00
CA VAL A 281 11.57 23.88 -6.84
C VAL A 281 10.20 23.31 -6.54
N THR A 282 9.54 22.78 -7.57
CA THR A 282 8.26 22.10 -7.42
C THR A 282 8.34 20.73 -8.06
N TYR A 283 8.00 19.71 -7.30
CA TYR A 283 7.94 18.33 -7.73
C TYR A 283 6.49 17.85 -7.71
N GLU A 284 6.12 17.08 -8.72
CA GLU A 284 4.91 16.26 -8.71
C GLU A 284 5.31 14.86 -8.26
N ILE A 285 4.84 14.44 -7.09
CA ILE A 285 5.02 13.08 -6.59
C ILE A 285 3.80 12.23 -6.92
N GLU A 286 4.03 11.00 -7.34
CA GLU A 286 3.04 9.99 -7.65
C GLU A 286 3.20 8.83 -6.66
N PHE A 287 2.09 8.40 -6.06
CA PHE A 287 2.05 7.29 -5.13
C PHE A 287 1.94 5.99 -5.92
N ASP A 288 3.04 5.25 -6.04
CA ASP A 288 3.06 4.01 -6.82
C ASP A 288 2.54 2.83 -6.01
N GLU A 289 3.10 2.64 -4.82
CA GLU A 289 2.85 1.45 -4.00
C GLU A 289 2.94 1.75 -2.49
N LEU A 290 1.99 1.21 -1.73
CA LEU A 290 2.02 1.14 -0.27
C LEU A 290 2.43 -0.29 0.14
N LEU A 291 3.47 -0.38 0.94
CA LEU A 291 4.02 -1.63 1.46
C LEU A 291 3.66 -1.72 2.94
N ILE A 292 3.01 -2.81 3.34
CA ILE A 292 2.70 -3.09 4.76
C ILE A 292 3.26 -4.46 5.09
N ARG A 293 3.99 -4.56 6.20
CA ARG A 293 4.47 -5.84 6.70
C ARG A 293 3.27 -6.74 7.00
N THR A 294 3.22 -7.90 6.36
CA THR A 294 2.06 -8.82 6.41
C THR A 294 1.77 -9.28 7.85
N SER A 295 2.82 -9.51 8.65
CA SER A 295 2.68 -9.89 10.06
C SER A 295 2.10 -8.75 10.91
N HIS A 296 2.46 -7.50 10.62
CA HIS A 296 1.88 -6.33 11.30
C HIS A 296 0.42 -6.13 10.90
N LEU A 297 0.11 -6.28 9.60
CA LEU A 297 -1.26 -6.25 9.09
C LEU A 297 -2.15 -7.31 9.75
N LEU A 298 -1.65 -8.55 9.88
CA LEU A 298 -2.35 -9.62 10.59
C LEU A 298 -2.70 -9.23 12.04
N LEU A 299 -1.75 -8.66 12.78
CA LEU A 299 -2.00 -8.22 14.15
C LEU A 299 -3.05 -7.11 14.23
N MET A 300 -3.05 -6.18 13.28
CA MET A 300 -4.05 -5.10 13.21
C MET A 300 -5.43 -5.64 12.81
N LEU A 301 -5.49 -6.65 11.94
CA LEU A 301 -6.73 -7.34 11.59
C LEU A 301 -7.30 -8.12 12.80
N GLU A 302 -6.47 -8.85 13.55
CA GLU A 302 -6.90 -9.53 14.78
C GLU A 302 -7.43 -8.51 15.82
N LYS A 303 -6.73 -7.37 15.98
CA LYS A 303 -7.19 -6.26 16.82
C LYS A 303 -8.54 -5.70 16.36
N SER A 304 -8.75 -5.56 15.06
CA SER A 304 -10.02 -5.12 14.47
C SER A 304 -11.16 -6.08 14.77
N MET A 305 -10.93 -7.39 14.64
CA MET A 305 -11.93 -8.41 14.98
C MET A 305 -12.31 -8.37 16.47
N LEU A 306 -11.33 -8.24 17.37
CA LEU A 306 -11.59 -8.09 18.81
C LEU A 306 -12.38 -6.81 19.14
N GLN A 307 -12.16 -5.73 18.41
CA GLN A 307 -12.95 -4.50 18.59
C GLN A 307 -14.39 -4.67 18.11
N GLU A 308 -14.65 -5.45 17.06
CA GLU A 308 -16.02 -5.73 16.58
C GLU A 308 -16.82 -6.53 17.60
N ASP A 309 -16.23 -7.58 18.16
CA ASP A 309 -16.88 -8.41 19.17
C ASP A 309 -17.25 -7.57 20.42
N ASN A 310 -16.38 -6.63 20.79
CA ASN A 310 -16.59 -5.75 21.93
C ASN A 310 -17.50 -4.53 21.65
N SER A 311 -17.60 -4.08 20.39
CA SER A 311 -18.33 -2.86 19.99
C SER A 311 -19.77 -3.09 19.57
N SER A 312 -20.30 -4.30 19.73
CA SER A 312 -21.68 -4.72 19.42
C SER A 312 -22.82 -3.89 20.06
N GLY A 313 -22.52 -2.77 20.73
CA GLY A 313 -23.50 -1.76 21.18
C GLY A 313 -23.10 -0.28 21.02
N LYS A 314 -21.94 0.08 20.43
CA LYS A 314 -21.54 1.49 20.23
C LYS A 314 -21.04 1.73 18.80
N ALA A 315 -21.92 2.24 17.94
CA ALA A 315 -21.55 2.68 16.60
C ALA A 315 -20.61 3.90 16.68
N VAL A 316 -19.41 3.78 16.13
CA VAL A 316 -18.54 4.93 15.89
C VAL A 316 -18.81 5.40 14.46
N VAL A 317 -19.45 6.56 14.33
CA VAL A 317 -19.77 7.16 13.03
C VAL A 317 -18.58 7.99 12.58
N PHE A 318 -17.80 7.48 11.62
CA PHE A 318 -16.88 8.31 10.85
C PHE A 318 -17.64 8.83 9.62
N GLY A 319 -17.95 10.12 9.62
CA GLY A 319 -18.47 10.79 8.44
C GLY A 319 -17.38 10.86 7.37
N SER A 320 -17.71 10.44 6.14
CA SER A 320 -16.92 10.78 4.96
C SER A 320 -16.97 12.30 4.80
N PHE A 321 -15.81 12.95 4.95
CA PHE A 321 -15.61 14.35 4.55
C PHE A 321 -14.78 14.33 3.27
N GLY A 322 -15.36 14.83 2.18
CA GLY A 322 -14.73 14.92 0.86
C GLY A 322 -15.50 14.18 -0.21
#